data_AF-A0A3A6NLR0-F1
#
_entry.id   AF-A0A3A6NLR0-F1
#
_cell.length_a   1.000
_cell.length_b   1.000
_cell.length_c   1.000
_cell.angle_alpha   90.00
_cell.angle_beta   90.00
_cell.angle_gamma   90.00
#
_symmetry.space_group_name_H-M   'P 1'
#
loop_
_entity.id
_entity.type
_entity.pdbx_description
1 polymer ?
#
loop_
_entity_poly.entity_id
_entity_poly.type
_entity_poly.pdbx_seq_one_letter_code
_entity_poly.pdbx_strand_id
1 'polypeptide(L)'
;MKRSLKAIALTATLAVPFMMSATAFSGDHDYDKRHDHKKGVSNWLAGDFHQHTFYTDGKTAFDYVMGKNNEFGLDWWANSEHGGARPTDGEGVKWLDTSKYPVNPILGDFPEKGLMYRWQSLRDFVYPDIERNRDLYADRKIASGVEWNVPGHEHCSTGIVAEDAGAISAFEFIFDKSDDDTSRVGEETPYGVLAKQNGKIYEWVDGSKIITSKSVEEQHADAVAGCAWMQQQLDADRIDNGWIIFAHIERNGAWSTGGYDINNFRDLNNAGPDVCFGFEGAPGHQVNSDRGGFDTAEAFGGTYGGTGFYTATVGGLWDALLGEGRHWYNFASSDYHRHYTAGGDDFFPGEYQKTWTRAVDANRDGDISLAEIADGLRSGNSFHVMGDLINALEFTARQNSLVAAMGGDLQLSKHKSAKDPLVIKIKFMSPATNHNGDTPVVDHIDLIAGEITGPVSPDSPD
;
A
#
# COMPACT_ATOMS: atom_id res chain seq x y z
N MET A 1 20.24 -3.26 33.37
CA MET A 1 21.13 -2.25 32.76
C MET A 1 20.25 -1.14 32.20
N LYS A 2 20.44 0.11 32.62
CA LYS A 2 19.60 1.23 32.19
C LYS A 2 20.08 1.73 30.82
N ARG A 3 19.27 1.54 29.77
CA ARG A 3 19.48 2.19 28.46
C ARG A 3 19.06 3.66 28.59
N SER A 4 19.99 4.59 28.35
CA SER A 4 19.71 6.02 28.34
C SER A 4 19.30 6.46 26.93
N LEU A 5 18.04 6.86 26.73
CA LEU A 5 17.66 7.63 25.54
C LEU A 5 18.25 9.05 25.66
N LYS A 6 18.94 9.51 24.62
CA LYS A 6 19.34 10.91 24.47
C LYS A 6 18.37 11.58 23.50
N ALA A 7 17.44 12.37 24.04
CA ALA A 7 16.66 13.31 23.24
C ALA A 7 17.58 14.46 22.79
N ILE A 8 17.63 14.74 21.49
CA ILE A 8 18.31 15.92 20.94
C ILE A 8 17.21 16.90 20.53
N ALA A 9 17.07 18.00 21.28
CA ALA A 9 16.16 19.08 20.93
C ALA A 9 16.69 19.84 19.70
N LEU A 10 15.92 19.84 18.61
CA LEU A 10 16.24 20.62 17.40
C LEU A 10 15.55 21.98 17.48
N THR A 11 16.32 23.06 17.34
CA THR A 11 15.79 24.42 17.29
C THR A 11 15.35 24.75 15.86
N ALA A 12 14.04 24.86 15.63
CA ALA A 12 13.49 25.30 14.35
C ALA A 12 13.82 26.78 14.12
N THR A 13 14.47 27.09 12.99
CA THR A 13 14.65 28.47 12.52
C THR A 13 13.80 28.66 11.26
N LEU A 14 12.76 29.49 11.36
CA LEU A 14 11.98 29.94 10.21
C LEU A 14 12.84 30.86 9.33
N ALA A 15 13.12 30.42 8.11
CA ALA A 15 13.72 31.26 7.07
C ALA A 15 12.62 31.75 6.13
N VAL A 16 12.44 33.07 6.08
CA VAL A 16 11.55 33.77 5.13
C VAL A 16 12.21 33.75 3.74
N PRO A 17 11.49 33.41 2.65
CA PRO A 17 12.09 33.39 1.32
C PRO A 17 12.22 34.81 0.77
N PHE A 18 13.45 35.23 0.46
CA PHE A 18 13.73 36.40 -0.37
C PHE A 18 13.74 35.94 -1.84
N MET A 19 12.85 36.49 -2.67
CA MET A 19 12.91 36.33 -4.12
C MET A 19 14.18 37.00 -4.67
N MET A 20 15.02 36.24 -5.37
CA MET A 20 16.00 36.80 -6.30
C MET A 20 15.66 36.36 -7.71
N SER A 21 15.32 37.35 -8.54
CA SER A 21 15.25 37.26 -9.99
C SER A 21 16.66 37.03 -10.56
N ALA A 22 16.85 35.94 -11.31
CA ALA A 22 18.06 35.73 -12.08
C ALA A 22 17.89 36.32 -13.49
N THR A 23 18.64 37.38 -13.78
CA THR A 23 18.84 37.93 -15.12
C THR A 23 19.80 37.03 -15.91
N ALA A 24 19.41 36.67 -17.13
CA ALA A 24 20.25 35.97 -18.10
C ALA A 24 21.34 36.91 -18.65
N PHE A 25 22.55 36.37 -18.84
CA PHE A 25 23.55 36.94 -19.75
C PHE A 25 24.09 35.84 -20.65
N SER A 26 24.10 36.14 -21.95
CA SER A 26 24.61 35.32 -23.06
C SER A 26 26.12 35.44 -23.20
N GLY A 27 26.77 34.37 -23.66
CA GLY A 27 28.13 34.39 -24.20
C GLY A 27 28.49 33.06 -24.86
N ASP A 28 28.62 33.08 -26.19
CA ASP A 28 29.01 31.96 -27.07
C ASP A 28 30.43 31.43 -26.82
N HIS A 29 30.63 30.11 -26.90
CA HIS A 29 31.43 29.43 -27.95
C HIS A 29 31.87 27.99 -27.55
N ASP A 30 31.52 27.06 -28.45
CA ASP A 30 32.18 25.82 -28.89
C ASP A 30 32.34 24.54 -28.02
N TYR A 31 31.84 23.46 -28.64
CA TYR A 31 32.23 22.05 -28.62
C TYR A 31 32.49 21.37 -27.27
N ASP A 32 31.46 20.68 -26.75
CA ASP A 32 31.64 19.36 -26.16
C ASP A 32 30.32 18.57 -26.17
N LYS A 33 30.33 17.39 -26.81
CA LYS A 33 29.22 16.41 -26.73
C LYS A 33 29.25 15.77 -25.34
N ARG A 34 28.72 16.46 -24.35
CA ARG A 34 28.38 15.85 -23.06
C ARG A 34 26.94 15.35 -23.14
N HIS A 35 26.78 14.03 -23.01
CA HIS A 35 25.50 13.46 -22.64
C HIS A 35 25.05 14.16 -21.36
N ASP A 36 24.07 15.04 -21.50
CA ASP A 36 23.44 15.72 -20.39
C ASP A 36 22.67 14.66 -19.59
N HIS A 37 23.30 14.18 -18.51
CA HIS A 37 22.61 13.41 -17.48
C HIS A 37 21.67 14.35 -16.73
N LYS A 38 20.62 14.85 -17.41
CA LYS A 38 19.47 15.40 -16.71
C LYS A 38 18.88 14.25 -15.90
N LYS A 39 18.95 14.36 -14.57
CA LYS A 39 18.20 13.48 -13.66
C LYS A 39 16.73 13.50 -14.12
N GLY A 40 16.08 12.34 -14.15
CA GLY A 40 14.65 12.25 -14.44
C GLY A 40 13.86 13.20 -13.53
N VAL A 41 12.77 13.76 -14.04
CA VAL A 41 11.90 14.62 -13.24
C VAL A 41 11.26 13.75 -12.16
N SER A 42 11.18 14.24 -10.93
CA SER A 42 10.58 13.50 -9.81
C SER A 42 9.45 14.32 -9.22
N ASN A 43 8.31 13.67 -8.97
CA ASN A 43 7.11 14.31 -8.43
C ASN A 43 6.68 13.63 -7.13
N TRP A 44 6.14 14.42 -6.20
CA TRP A 44 5.39 13.89 -5.06
C TRP A 44 3.95 13.69 -5.51
N LEU A 45 3.46 12.47 -5.34
CA LEU A 45 2.12 12.06 -5.76
C LEU A 45 1.34 11.59 -4.54
N ALA A 46 0.14 12.14 -4.35
CA ALA A 46 -0.77 11.67 -3.32
C ALA A 46 -1.54 10.45 -3.80
N GLY A 47 -1.74 9.46 -2.94
CA GLY A 47 -2.57 8.31 -3.27
C GLY A 47 -3.14 7.55 -2.09
N ASP A 48 -3.91 6.53 -2.45
CA ASP A 48 -4.65 5.67 -1.53
C ASP A 48 -4.62 4.21 -2.00
N PHE A 49 -4.44 3.30 -1.04
CA PHE A 49 -4.32 1.87 -1.31
C PHE A 49 -5.65 1.12 -1.25
N HIS A 50 -6.57 1.58 -0.40
CA HIS A 50 -7.60 0.72 0.17
C HIS A 50 -8.99 1.37 0.12
N GLN A 51 -9.87 0.87 -0.74
CA GLN A 51 -11.24 1.36 -0.87
C GLN A 51 -12.19 0.31 -1.45
N HIS A 52 -13.48 0.47 -1.13
CA HIS A 52 -14.57 -0.43 -1.51
C HIS A 52 -15.75 0.28 -2.17
N THR A 53 -16.41 -0.46 -3.04
CA THR A 53 -17.58 -0.04 -3.81
C THR A 53 -18.64 -1.13 -3.74
N PHE A 54 -19.70 -1.02 -4.55
CA PHE A 54 -20.71 -2.07 -4.66
C PHE A 54 -20.21 -3.40 -5.25
N TYR A 55 -18.99 -3.44 -5.79
CA TYR A 55 -18.37 -4.71 -6.17
C TYR A 55 -18.21 -5.67 -4.98
N THR A 56 -18.01 -5.16 -3.77
CA THR A 56 -18.01 -5.97 -2.53
C THR A 56 -19.04 -5.49 -1.52
N ASP A 57 -18.59 -4.80 -0.49
CA ASP A 57 -19.38 -4.42 0.68
C ASP A 57 -19.37 -2.91 0.93
N GLY A 58 -18.68 -2.14 0.09
CA GLY A 58 -18.90 -0.72 -0.07
C GLY A 58 -20.37 -0.42 -0.40
N LYS A 59 -20.78 0.82 -0.10
CA LYS A 59 -22.18 1.26 -0.21
C LYS A 59 -22.40 2.34 -1.27
N THR A 60 -21.45 2.48 -2.19
CA THR A 60 -21.49 3.44 -3.29
C THR A 60 -20.98 2.85 -4.59
N ALA A 61 -21.47 3.38 -5.71
CA ALA A 61 -21.09 2.92 -7.04
C ALA A 61 -19.61 3.19 -7.35
N PHE A 62 -19.02 2.34 -8.21
CA PHE A 62 -17.61 2.40 -8.58
C PHE A 62 -17.19 3.80 -9.07
N ASP A 63 -17.84 4.31 -10.13
CA ASP A 63 -17.52 5.62 -10.72
C ASP A 63 -17.68 6.78 -9.73
N TYR A 64 -18.60 6.66 -8.76
CA TYR A 64 -18.78 7.67 -7.73
C TYR A 64 -17.55 7.75 -6.83
N VAL A 65 -17.00 6.60 -6.40
CA VAL A 65 -15.80 6.58 -5.58
C VAL A 65 -14.59 7.07 -6.39
N MET A 66 -14.42 6.65 -7.65
CA MET A 66 -13.35 7.15 -8.53
C MET A 66 -13.40 8.69 -8.68
N GLY A 67 -14.60 9.26 -8.80
CA GLY A 67 -14.80 10.71 -8.80
C GLY A 67 -14.38 11.37 -7.50
N LYS A 68 -14.62 10.74 -6.35
CA LYS A 68 -14.18 11.23 -5.04
C LYS A 68 -12.66 11.19 -4.86
N ASN A 69 -11.98 10.15 -5.33
CA ASN A 69 -10.51 10.10 -5.34
C ASN A 69 -9.93 11.34 -6.06
N ASN A 70 -10.45 11.64 -7.25
CA ASN A 70 -10.00 12.81 -8.01
C ASN A 70 -10.41 14.15 -7.36
N GLU A 71 -11.64 14.26 -6.84
CA GLU A 71 -12.14 15.45 -6.14
C GLU A 71 -11.25 15.83 -4.94
N PHE A 72 -10.78 14.85 -4.17
CA PHE A 72 -9.92 15.07 -3.01
C PHE A 72 -8.42 15.11 -3.33
N GLY A 73 -8.07 15.15 -4.62
CA GLY A 73 -6.73 15.47 -5.09
C GLY A 73 -5.74 14.32 -5.00
N LEU A 74 -6.20 13.07 -5.06
CA LEU A 74 -5.30 11.94 -5.27
C LEU A 74 -4.78 11.96 -6.72
N ASP A 75 -3.50 11.70 -6.87
CA ASP A 75 -2.82 11.52 -8.16
C ASP A 75 -2.83 10.06 -8.61
N TRP A 76 -2.89 9.12 -7.66
CA TRP A 76 -3.05 7.70 -7.92
C TRP A 76 -3.92 7.01 -6.85
N TRP A 77 -4.52 5.88 -7.20
CA TRP A 77 -5.21 5.03 -6.24
C TRP A 77 -5.34 3.61 -6.75
N ALA A 78 -5.56 2.65 -5.85
CA ALA A 78 -5.93 1.29 -6.20
C ALA A 78 -7.42 1.05 -5.92
N ASN A 79 -8.12 0.36 -6.83
CA ASN A 79 -9.40 -0.24 -6.48
C ASN A 79 -9.15 -1.61 -5.86
N SER A 80 -9.35 -1.74 -4.55
CA SER A 80 -8.87 -2.87 -3.74
C SER A 80 -10.02 -3.55 -2.98
N GLU A 81 -11.09 -3.88 -3.70
CA GLU A 81 -12.23 -4.55 -3.08
C GLU A 81 -11.80 -5.88 -2.42
N HIS A 82 -12.53 -6.31 -1.38
CA HIS A 82 -12.34 -7.63 -0.75
C HIS A 82 -12.33 -8.83 -1.74
N GLY A 83 -11.56 -9.86 -1.37
CA GLY A 83 -11.60 -11.18 -1.99
C GLY A 83 -12.90 -11.98 -1.79
N GLY A 84 -12.92 -13.18 -2.40
CA GLY A 84 -14.04 -14.12 -2.34
C GLY A 84 -15.15 -13.81 -3.35
N ALA A 85 -16.40 -14.18 -3.06
CA ALA A 85 -17.51 -14.02 -4.02
C ALA A 85 -18.56 -13.00 -3.56
N ARG A 86 -19.16 -12.27 -4.51
CA ARG A 86 -20.13 -11.19 -4.23
C ARG A 86 -21.32 -11.19 -5.19
N PRO A 87 -22.50 -10.71 -4.73
CA PRO A 87 -23.74 -10.84 -5.49
C PRO A 87 -23.99 -9.71 -6.50
N THR A 88 -23.20 -8.64 -6.48
CA THR A 88 -23.47 -7.39 -7.19
C THR A 88 -22.27 -6.91 -8.01
N ASP A 89 -22.57 -6.14 -9.04
CA ASP A 89 -21.60 -5.38 -9.82
C ASP A 89 -21.27 -4.01 -9.20
N GLY A 90 -20.42 -3.23 -9.87
CA GLY A 90 -20.00 -1.89 -9.43
C GLY A 90 -21.11 -0.83 -9.36
N GLU A 91 -22.31 -1.11 -9.88
CA GLU A 91 -23.50 -0.24 -9.75
C GLU A 91 -24.46 -0.72 -8.65
N GLY A 92 -24.16 -1.86 -8.01
CA GLY A 92 -25.04 -2.49 -7.02
C GLY A 92 -26.15 -3.35 -7.65
N VAL A 93 -26.08 -3.64 -8.95
CA VAL A 93 -27.04 -4.52 -9.62
C VAL A 93 -26.63 -5.97 -9.40
N LYS A 94 -27.60 -6.83 -9.06
CA LYS A 94 -27.33 -8.25 -8.84
C LYS A 94 -26.97 -8.94 -10.15
N TRP A 95 -26.00 -9.85 -10.12
CA TRP A 95 -25.57 -10.60 -11.32
C TRP A 95 -26.68 -11.42 -11.98
N LEU A 96 -27.67 -11.88 -11.20
CA LEU A 96 -28.83 -12.61 -11.71
C LEU A 96 -30.01 -11.70 -12.12
N ASP A 97 -29.85 -10.38 -12.09
CA ASP A 97 -30.86 -9.48 -12.60
C ASP A 97 -30.89 -9.52 -14.14
N THR A 98 -31.86 -10.27 -14.68
CA THR A 98 -32.03 -10.46 -16.12
C THR A 98 -32.34 -9.19 -16.92
N SER A 99 -32.69 -8.08 -16.26
CA SER A 99 -32.89 -6.80 -16.94
C SER A 99 -31.56 -6.19 -17.42
N LYS A 100 -30.47 -6.42 -16.67
CA LYS A 100 -29.11 -6.00 -17.02
C LYS A 100 -28.29 -7.13 -17.62
N TYR A 101 -28.46 -8.35 -17.11
CA TYR A 101 -27.73 -9.55 -17.51
C TYR A 101 -28.68 -10.60 -18.12
N PRO A 102 -29.08 -10.47 -19.40
CA PRO A 102 -29.98 -11.43 -20.06
C PRO A 102 -29.46 -12.88 -20.05
N VAL A 103 -28.14 -13.05 -19.92
CA VAL A 103 -27.45 -14.33 -19.75
C VAL A 103 -26.63 -14.23 -18.47
N ASN A 104 -26.69 -15.26 -17.62
CA ASN A 104 -25.90 -15.31 -16.38
C ASN A 104 -24.41 -15.18 -16.72
N PRO A 105 -23.73 -14.10 -16.29
CA PRO A 105 -22.33 -13.86 -16.63
C PRO A 105 -21.37 -14.63 -15.71
N ILE A 106 -21.86 -15.22 -14.63
CA ILE A 106 -21.03 -15.81 -13.58
C ILE A 106 -20.39 -17.11 -14.07
N LEU A 107 -19.08 -17.22 -13.84
CA LEU A 107 -18.27 -18.41 -13.97
C LEU A 107 -17.96 -18.99 -12.57
N GLY A 108 -17.29 -20.13 -12.50
CA GLY A 108 -16.96 -20.78 -11.24
C GLY A 108 -17.70 -22.09 -11.01
N ASP A 109 -17.49 -22.68 -9.85
CA ASP A 109 -18.09 -23.96 -9.46
C ASP A 109 -19.63 -23.93 -9.38
N PHE A 110 -20.20 -22.80 -8.95
CA PHE A 110 -21.63 -22.67 -8.62
C PHE A 110 -22.26 -21.36 -9.15
N PRO A 111 -22.25 -21.13 -10.49
CA PRO A 111 -22.70 -19.87 -11.08
C PRO A 111 -24.19 -19.58 -10.83
N GLU A 112 -24.99 -20.61 -10.56
CA GLU A 112 -26.41 -20.50 -10.23
C GLU A 112 -26.69 -19.83 -8.88
N LYS A 113 -25.69 -19.73 -7.98
CA LYS A 113 -25.84 -19.08 -6.67
C LYS A 113 -25.88 -17.56 -6.77
N GLY A 114 -25.56 -16.99 -7.93
CA GLY A 114 -25.57 -15.54 -8.12
C GLY A 114 -24.42 -14.82 -7.41
N LEU A 115 -23.34 -15.52 -7.11
CA LEU A 115 -22.13 -14.97 -6.48
C LEU A 115 -20.98 -15.07 -7.48
N MET A 116 -20.47 -13.93 -7.93
CA MET A 116 -19.29 -13.86 -8.80
C MET A 116 -18.04 -13.84 -7.94
N TYR A 117 -17.09 -14.75 -8.20
CA TYR A 117 -15.79 -14.76 -7.54
C TYR A 117 -14.94 -13.56 -7.96
N ARG A 118 -14.10 -13.08 -7.04
CA ARG A 118 -13.39 -11.83 -7.21
C ARG A 118 -12.38 -11.92 -8.35
N TRP A 119 -11.70 -13.06 -8.58
CA TRP A 119 -10.85 -13.28 -9.75
C TRP A 119 -11.56 -12.97 -11.07
N GLN A 120 -12.85 -13.30 -11.16
CA GLN A 120 -13.65 -13.06 -12.36
C GLN A 120 -14.02 -11.58 -12.43
N SER A 121 -14.57 -11.03 -11.35
CA SER A 121 -14.98 -9.62 -11.34
C SER A 121 -13.81 -8.67 -11.61
N LEU A 122 -12.61 -8.98 -11.11
CA LEU A 122 -11.38 -8.25 -11.37
C LEU A 122 -11.08 -8.18 -12.87
N ARG A 123 -11.08 -9.34 -13.54
CA ARG A 123 -10.69 -9.48 -14.94
C ARG A 123 -11.76 -8.95 -15.90
N ASP A 124 -13.02 -9.31 -15.67
CA ASP A 124 -14.08 -9.19 -16.67
C ASP A 124 -14.92 -7.91 -16.52
N PHE A 125 -14.88 -7.26 -15.34
CA PHE A 125 -15.75 -6.11 -15.04
C PHE A 125 -14.99 -4.92 -14.47
N VAL A 126 -14.22 -5.12 -13.40
CA VAL A 126 -13.47 -4.06 -12.73
C VAL A 126 -12.37 -3.50 -13.62
N TYR A 127 -11.62 -4.34 -14.34
CA TYR A 127 -10.57 -3.83 -15.24
C TYR A 127 -11.12 -2.95 -16.36
N PRO A 128 -12.19 -3.36 -17.09
CA PRO A 128 -12.89 -2.44 -17.99
C PRO A 128 -13.38 -1.14 -17.33
N ASP A 129 -13.83 -1.18 -16.07
CA ASP A 129 -14.24 0.02 -15.33
C ASP A 129 -13.04 0.92 -15.00
N ILE A 130 -11.90 0.34 -14.63
CA ILE A 130 -10.63 1.02 -14.43
C ILE A 130 -10.18 1.69 -15.73
N GLU A 131 -10.19 0.99 -16.87
CA GLU A 131 -9.81 1.55 -18.17
C GLU A 131 -10.67 2.77 -18.52
N ARG A 132 -12.00 2.66 -18.37
CA ARG A 132 -12.89 3.81 -18.57
C ARG A 132 -12.57 4.97 -17.65
N ASN A 133 -12.22 4.73 -16.39
CA ASN A 133 -11.87 5.80 -15.45
C ASN A 133 -10.48 6.38 -15.71
N ARG A 134 -9.54 5.62 -16.27
CA ARG A 134 -8.26 6.15 -16.77
C ARG A 134 -8.49 7.12 -17.92
N ASP A 135 -9.47 6.87 -18.80
CA ASP A 135 -9.85 7.82 -19.85
C ASP A 135 -10.51 9.09 -19.29
N LEU A 136 -11.35 8.95 -18.25
CA LEU A 136 -12.04 10.09 -17.61
C LEU A 136 -11.10 10.96 -16.79
N TYR A 137 -10.09 10.36 -16.16
CA TYR A 137 -9.11 11.01 -15.30
C TYR A 137 -7.70 10.79 -15.86
N ALA A 138 -7.45 11.23 -17.09
CA ALA A 138 -6.21 10.95 -17.84
C ALA A 138 -4.90 11.34 -17.12
N ASP A 139 -4.95 12.35 -16.25
CA ASP A 139 -3.79 12.79 -15.45
C ASP A 139 -3.61 11.97 -14.15
N ARG A 140 -4.45 10.96 -13.91
CA ARG A 140 -4.46 10.11 -12.71
C ARG A 140 -4.05 8.68 -13.04
N LYS A 141 -3.46 8.00 -12.05
CA LYS A 141 -3.03 6.61 -12.20
C LYS A 141 -3.89 5.68 -11.35
N ILE A 142 -4.70 4.87 -12.02
CA ILE A 142 -5.64 3.95 -11.36
C ILE A 142 -5.10 2.53 -11.47
N ALA A 143 -4.74 1.93 -10.34
CA ALA A 143 -4.19 0.59 -10.27
C ALA A 143 -5.27 -0.48 -10.07
N SER A 144 -5.01 -1.68 -10.60
CA SER A 144 -5.76 -2.88 -10.24
C SER A 144 -5.27 -3.37 -8.88
N GLY A 145 -6.19 -3.46 -7.91
CA GLY A 145 -5.91 -3.93 -6.57
C GLY A 145 -6.93 -4.97 -6.09
N VAL A 146 -6.62 -5.56 -4.95
CA VAL A 146 -7.51 -6.41 -4.17
C VAL A 146 -7.15 -6.26 -2.70
N GLU A 147 -8.14 -6.16 -1.83
CA GLU A 147 -7.91 -6.40 -0.41
C GLU A 147 -7.89 -7.92 -0.23
N TRP A 148 -6.68 -8.46 -0.34
CA TRP A 148 -6.41 -9.88 -0.23
C TRP A 148 -6.78 -10.38 1.17
N ASN A 149 -7.66 -11.38 1.25
CA ASN A 149 -7.88 -12.13 2.46
C ASN A 149 -6.68 -13.07 2.70
N VAL A 150 -5.74 -12.66 3.56
CA VAL A 150 -4.46 -13.34 3.73
C VAL A 150 -4.67 -14.65 4.51
N PRO A 151 -4.28 -15.81 3.97
CA PRO A 151 -4.31 -17.08 4.70
C PRO A 151 -3.56 -16.99 6.04
N GLY A 152 -4.22 -17.40 7.13
CA GLY A 152 -3.62 -17.39 8.47
C GLY A 152 -3.55 -16.01 9.14
N HIS A 153 -3.97 -14.97 8.43
CA HIS A 153 -3.87 -13.58 8.87
C HIS A 153 -5.16 -12.80 8.55
N GLU A 154 -5.05 -11.48 8.61
CA GLU A 154 -6.09 -10.49 8.32
C GLU A 154 -6.10 -10.18 6.80
N HIS A 155 -6.12 -8.90 6.40
CA HIS A 155 -6.17 -8.46 5.03
C HIS A 155 -4.89 -7.76 4.59
N CYS A 156 -4.78 -7.52 3.29
CA CYS A 156 -3.65 -6.84 2.68
C CYS A 156 -4.08 -6.08 1.43
N SER A 157 -3.70 -4.80 1.36
CA SER A 157 -3.75 -4.00 0.15
C SER A 157 -2.71 -4.51 -0.84
N THR A 158 -3.20 -5.29 -1.81
CA THR A 158 -2.37 -5.93 -2.83
C THR A 158 -2.65 -5.30 -4.19
N GLY A 159 -1.61 -4.81 -4.87
CA GLY A 159 -1.69 -4.26 -6.21
C GLY A 159 -0.73 -4.95 -7.16
N ILE A 160 -1.18 -5.18 -8.40
CA ILE A 160 -0.33 -5.72 -9.47
C ILE A 160 -0.42 -4.78 -10.66
N VAL A 161 0.73 -4.29 -11.10
CA VAL A 161 0.87 -3.45 -12.29
C VAL A 161 1.25 -4.35 -13.46
N ALA A 162 0.34 -4.46 -14.42
CA ALA A 162 0.52 -5.21 -15.66
C ALA A 162 -0.37 -4.61 -16.76
N GLU A 163 -0.15 -5.05 -18.00
CA GLU A 163 -0.94 -4.62 -19.17
C GLU A 163 -2.43 -4.99 -19.06
N ASP A 164 -2.75 -6.06 -18.35
CA ASP A 164 -4.11 -6.55 -18.13
C ASP A 164 -4.35 -7.04 -16.69
N ALA A 165 -5.58 -7.47 -16.40
CA ALA A 165 -5.98 -8.00 -15.10
C ALA A 165 -5.76 -9.51 -14.92
N GLY A 166 -5.04 -10.18 -15.84
CA GLY A 166 -4.75 -11.61 -15.77
C GLY A 166 -3.94 -11.98 -14.54
N ALA A 167 -2.92 -11.18 -14.21
CA ALA A 167 -2.04 -11.45 -13.07
C ALA A 167 -2.79 -11.36 -11.74
N ILE A 168 -3.56 -10.28 -11.53
CA ILE A 168 -4.31 -10.09 -10.29
C ILE A 168 -5.48 -11.09 -10.15
N SER A 169 -6.10 -11.47 -11.27
CA SER A 169 -7.09 -12.54 -11.32
C SER A 169 -6.48 -13.90 -10.93
N ALA A 170 -5.28 -14.22 -11.43
CA ALA A 170 -4.58 -15.43 -11.04
C ALA A 170 -4.17 -15.41 -9.55
N PHE A 171 -3.65 -14.29 -9.06
CA PHE A 171 -3.28 -14.13 -7.65
C PHE A 171 -4.47 -14.35 -6.72
N GLU A 172 -5.59 -13.66 -6.97
CA GLU A 172 -6.80 -13.79 -6.15
C GLU A 172 -7.31 -15.23 -6.16
N PHE A 173 -7.41 -15.87 -7.33
CA PHE A 173 -7.84 -17.26 -7.43
C PHE A 173 -6.92 -18.21 -6.65
N ILE A 174 -5.59 -18.04 -6.74
CA ILE A 174 -4.64 -18.97 -6.10
C ILE A 174 -4.61 -18.79 -4.59
N PHE A 175 -4.51 -17.54 -4.10
CA PHE A 175 -4.06 -17.23 -2.75
C PHE A 175 -5.13 -16.61 -1.84
N ASP A 176 -6.25 -16.10 -2.37
CA ASP A 176 -7.26 -15.47 -1.53
C ASP A 176 -7.98 -16.49 -0.64
N LYS A 177 -7.91 -16.31 0.69
CA LYS A 177 -8.51 -17.22 1.66
C LYS A 177 -10.02 -17.33 1.51
N SER A 178 -10.70 -16.29 1.06
CA SER A 178 -12.15 -16.26 0.90
C SER A 178 -12.59 -16.84 -0.45
N ASP A 179 -11.71 -16.92 -1.45
CA ASP A 179 -11.99 -17.63 -2.69
C ASP A 179 -12.03 -19.14 -2.46
N ASP A 180 -13.20 -19.75 -2.59
CA ASP A 180 -13.33 -21.20 -2.52
C ASP A 180 -13.48 -21.86 -3.90
N ASP A 181 -13.42 -21.11 -5.00
CA ASP A 181 -13.62 -21.62 -6.34
C ASP A 181 -12.51 -22.61 -6.72
N THR A 182 -12.89 -23.71 -7.37
CA THR A 182 -11.96 -24.71 -7.89
C THR A 182 -12.03 -24.84 -9.41
N SER A 183 -12.89 -24.06 -10.07
CA SER A 183 -13.21 -24.21 -11.49
C SER A 183 -12.03 -23.98 -12.42
N ARG A 184 -11.03 -23.18 -11.99
CA ARG A 184 -9.83 -22.87 -12.78
C ARG A 184 -8.61 -23.72 -12.40
N VAL A 185 -8.74 -24.68 -11.48
CA VAL A 185 -7.61 -25.56 -11.13
C VAL A 185 -7.15 -26.32 -12.37
N GLY A 186 -5.86 -26.20 -12.70
CA GLY A 186 -5.25 -26.80 -13.89
C GLY A 186 -5.28 -25.92 -15.14
N GLU A 187 -5.87 -24.73 -15.09
CA GLU A 187 -5.79 -23.75 -16.18
C GLU A 187 -4.33 -23.30 -16.40
N GLU A 188 -3.85 -23.34 -17.63
CA GLU A 188 -2.55 -22.79 -18.02
C GLU A 188 -2.67 -21.29 -18.33
N THR A 189 -1.89 -20.46 -17.63
CA THR A 189 -1.86 -19.00 -17.83
C THR A 189 -0.42 -18.52 -18.06
N PRO A 190 -0.20 -17.27 -18.51
CA PRO A 190 1.13 -16.66 -18.55
C PRO A 190 1.85 -16.66 -17.19
N TYR A 191 1.10 -16.74 -16.09
CA TYR A 191 1.59 -16.69 -14.71
C TYR A 191 1.76 -18.08 -14.06
N GLY A 192 1.65 -19.14 -14.87
CA GLY A 192 1.76 -20.54 -14.44
C GLY A 192 0.44 -21.30 -14.48
N VAL A 193 0.49 -22.55 -14.03
CA VAL A 193 -0.70 -23.41 -13.89
C VAL A 193 -1.40 -23.06 -12.59
N LEU A 194 -2.69 -22.74 -12.66
CA LEU A 194 -3.46 -22.34 -11.48
C LEU A 194 -3.73 -23.54 -10.58
N ALA A 195 -3.46 -23.36 -9.29
CA ALA A 195 -3.74 -24.32 -8.22
C ALA A 195 -4.14 -23.54 -6.96
N LYS A 196 -4.94 -24.15 -6.08
CA LYS A 196 -5.32 -23.48 -4.82
C LYS A 196 -4.19 -23.59 -3.80
N GLN A 197 -3.82 -22.45 -3.22
CA GLN A 197 -2.86 -22.34 -2.13
C GLN A 197 -3.29 -21.20 -1.19
N ASN A 198 -4.46 -21.35 -0.58
CA ASN A 198 -5.13 -20.27 0.13
C ASN A 198 -5.61 -20.64 1.55
N GLY A 199 -4.89 -21.55 2.20
CA GLY A 199 -5.19 -21.96 3.58
C GLY A 199 -6.34 -22.95 3.73
N LYS A 200 -6.87 -23.45 2.61
CA LYS A 200 -7.98 -24.41 2.57
C LYS A 200 -7.58 -25.72 1.86
N ILE A 201 -8.32 -26.78 2.15
CA ILE A 201 -8.26 -28.08 1.51
C ILE A 201 -9.64 -28.34 0.90
N TYR A 202 -9.65 -28.80 -0.35
CA TYR A 202 -10.87 -29.02 -1.14
C TYR A 202 -11.01 -30.49 -1.50
N GLU A 203 -12.19 -31.06 -1.25
CA GLU A 203 -12.55 -32.41 -1.66
C GLU A 203 -13.94 -32.40 -2.31
N TRP A 204 -14.10 -33.11 -3.42
CA TRP A 204 -15.38 -33.27 -4.09
C TRP A 204 -15.96 -34.66 -3.82
N VAL A 205 -17.14 -34.72 -3.23
CA VAL A 205 -17.87 -35.96 -2.93
C VAL A 205 -19.29 -35.84 -3.46
N ASP A 206 -19.67 -36.73 -4.39
CA ASP A 206 -21.01 -36.80 -4.98
C ASP A 206 -21.55 -35.45 -5.48
N GLY A 207 -20.69 -34.64 -6.11
CA GLY A 207 -21.05 -33.31 -6.63
C GLY A 207 -21.13 -32.20 -5.57
N SER A 208 -20.75 -32.48 -4.32
CA SER A 208 -20.63 -31.49 -3.25
C SER A 208 -19.16 -31.17 -2.96
N LYS A 209 -18.86 -29.89 -2.76
CA LYS A 209 -17.53 -29.39 -2.39
C LYS A 209 -17.41 -29.35 -0.86
N ILE A 210 -16.55 -30.18 -0.31
CA ILE A 210 -16.16 -30.18 1.10
C ILE A 210 -14.92 -29.29 1.23
N ILE A 211 -14.96 -28.36 2.18
CA ILE A 211 -13.87 -27.41 2.44
C ILE A 211 -13.45 -27.56 3.89
N THR A 212 -12.17 -27.79 4.14
CA THR A 212 -11.57 -27.76 5.47
C THR A 212 -10.42 -26.76 5.53
N SER A 213 -10.13 -26.23 6.71
CA SER A 213 -9.03 -25.29 6.90
C SER A 213 -7.74 -26.04 7.20
N LYS A 214 -6.62 -25.55 6.66
CA LYS A 214 -5.28 -25.95 7.08
C LYS A 214 -4.96 -25.42 8.50
N SER A 215 -3.90 -25.92 9.13
CA SER A 215 -3.40 -25.34 10.39
C SER A 215 -3.03 -23.86 10.20
N VAL A 216 -2.97 -23.07 11.28
CA VAL A 216 -2.63 -21.64 11.18
C VAL A 216 -1.24 -21.44 10.57
N GLU A 217 -0.29 -22.31 10.90
CA GLU A 217 1.08 -22.33 10.35
C GLU A 217 1.10 -22.69 8.87
N GLU A 218 0.30 -23.66 8.44
CA GLU A 218 0.16 -24.02 7.03
C GLU A 218 -0.53 -22.91 6.23
N GLN A 219 -1.51 -22.21 6.82
CA GLN A 219 -2.11 -21.03 6.21
C GLN A 219 -1.08 -19.90 6.09
N HIS A 220 -0.25 -19.67 7.12
CA HIS A 220 0.84 -18.70 7.03
C HIS A 220 1.80 -19.01 5.88
N ALA A 221 2.19 -20.28 5.74
CA ALA A 221 3.06 -20.73 4.65
C ALA A 221 2.44 -20.47 3.28
N ASP A 222 1.12 -20.59 3.13
CA ASP A 222 0.40 -20.22 1.91
C ASP A 222 0.44 -18.70 1.65
N ALA A 223 0.35 -17.86 2.70
CA ALA A 223 0.54 -16.41 2.54
C ALA A 223 1.97 -16.05 2.11
N VAL A 224 2.98 -16.69 2.69
CA VAL A 224 4.39 -16.53 2.28
C VAL A 224 4.58 -16.95 0.81
N ALA A 225 3.89 -18.01 0.37
CA ALA A 225 3.91 -18.44 -1.03
C ALA A 225 3.27 -17.41 -1.98
N GLY A 226 2.23 -16.69 -1.54
CA GLY A 226 1.64 -15.57 -2.28
C GLY A 226 2.65 -14.46 -2.55
N CYS A 227 3.40 -14.04 -1.52
CA CYS A 227 4.49 -13.07 -1.65
C CYS A 227 5.59 -13.57 -2.61
N ALA A 228 6.03 -14.82 -2.44
CA ALA A 228 7.05 -15.43 -3.30
C ALA A 228 6.60 -15.53 -4.76
N TRP A 229 5.32 -15.85 -5.00
CA TRP A 229 4.78 -15.94 -6.35
C TRP A 229 4.79 -14.58 -7.05
N MET A 230 4.41 -13.51 -6.35
CA MET A 230 4.40 -12.16 -6.93
C MET A 230 5.82 -11.69 -7.24
N GLN A 231 6.77 -11.92 -6.34
CA GLN A 231 8.20 -11.69 -6.60
C GLN A 231 8.67 -12.47 -7.83
N GLN A 232 8.30 -13.75 -7.95
CA GLN A 232 8.66 -14.55 -9.12
C GLN A 232 8.08 -13.99 -10.42
N GLN A 233 6.85 -13.43 -10.40
CA GLN A 233 6.28 -12.81 -11.60
C GLN A 233 7.03 -11.53 -11.97
N LEU A 234 7.48 -10.75 -10.98
CA LEU A 234 8.31 -9.56 -11.18
C LEU A 234 9.68 -9.95 -11.76
N ASP A 235 10.38 -10.90 -11.14
CA ASP A 235 11.71 -11.36 -11.58
C ASP A 235 11.69 -11.98 -12.99
N ALA A 236 10.53 -12.51 -13.40
CA ALA A 236 10.32 -13.11 -14.72
C ALA A 236 9.81 -12.11 -15.78
N ASP A 237 9.73 -10.82 -15.46
CA ASP A 237 9.18 -9.75 -16.32
C ASP A 237 7.76 -10.06 -16.83
N ARG A 238 6.92 -10.73 -16.01
CA ARG A 238 5.52 -11.05 -16.34
C ARG A 238 4.53 -10.03 -15.82
N ILE A 239 4.96 -9.23 -14.85
CA ILE A 239 4.26 -8.04 -14.36
C ILE A 239 5.27 -6.89 -14.40
N ASP A 240 4.79 -5.67 -14.59
CA ASP A 240 5.66 -4.48 -14.63
C ASP A 240 6.14 -4.11 -13.21
N ASN A 241 5.26 -4.29 -12.22
CA ASN A 241 5.54 -4.03 -10.81
C ASN A 241 4.40 -4.55 -9.90
N GLY A 242 4.52 -4.35 -8.59
CA GLY A 242 3.43 -4.64 -7.65
C GLY A 242 3.76 -4.29 -6.21
N TRP A 243 2.77 -4.42 -5.33
CA TRP A 243 2.93 -4.27 -3.89
C TRP A 243 1.98 -5.17 -3.11
N ILE A 244 2.41 -5.54 -1.91
CA ILE A 244 1.71 -6.28 -0.87
C ILE A 244 1.95 -5.49 0.42
N ILE A 245 0.94 -4.75 0.86
CA ILE A 245 0.97 -3.89 2.05
C ILE A 245 -0.10 -4.37 3.02
N PHE A 246 0.30 -4.92 4.18
CA PHE A 246 -0.66 -5.55 5.09
C PHE A 246 -1.56 -4.52 5.77
N ALA A 247 -2.86 -4.76 5.75
CA ALA A 247 -3.87 -3.91 6.38
C ALA A 247 -4.31 -4.52 7.71
N HIS A 248 -4.95 -3.71 8.56
CA HIS A 248 -5.58 -4.17 9.81
C HIS A 248 -4.70 -5.05 10.70
N ILE A 249 -3.40 -4.77 10.70
CA ILE A 249 -2.33 -5.62 11.26
C ILE A 249 -2.45 -5.94 12.75
N GLU A 250 -3.34 -5.23 13.45
CA GLU A 250 -3.57 -5.32 14.89
C GLU A 250 -5.03 -5.66 15.23
N ARG A 251 -5.91 -5.71 14.22
CA ARG A 251 -7.37 -5.88 14.43
C ARG A 251 -7.72 -7.29 14.88
N ASN A 252 -7.11 -8.29 14.25
CA ASN A 252 -7.38 -9.70 14.54
C ASN A 252 -6.25 -10.59 14.00
N GLY A 253 -5.90 -11.64 14.73
CA GLY A 253 -4.85 -12.57 14.37
C GLY A 253 -4.87 -13.83 15.23
N ALA A 254 -4.36 -14.93 14.67
CA ALA A 254 -4.29 -16.23 15.36
C ALA A 254 -2.97 -16.42 16.12
N TRP A 255 -2.14 -15.37 16.22
CA TRP A 255 -0.77 -15.43 16.70
C TRP A 255 -0.61 -14.90 18.13
N SER A 256 0.61 -14.94 18.66
CA SER A 256 0.85 -14.71 20.08
C SER A 256 0.49 -13.29 20.54
N THR A 257 0.58 -12.32 19.64
CA THR A 257 0.21 -10.93 19.90
C THR A 257 -1.29 -10.64 19.76
N GLY A 258 -2.09 -11.57 19.22
CA GLY A 258 -3.49 -11.33 18.85
C GLY A 258 -3.65 -10.60 17.50
N GLY A 259 -2.54 -10.24 16.84
CA GLY A 259 -2.44 -9.70 15.49
C GLY A 259 -1.37 -10.47 14.71
N TYR A 260 -0.51 -9.75 13.98
CA TYR A 260 0.68 -10.32 13.34
C TYR A 260 1.86 -10.37 14.32
N ASP A 261 2.55 -11.51 14.41
CA ASP A 261 3.82 -11.56 15.11
C ASP A 261 4.96 -11.06 14.20
N ILE A 262 6.04 -10.52 14.78
CA ILE A 262 7.14 -9.93 14.01
C ILE A 262 7.78 -10.92 13.03
N ASN A 263 7.85 -12.20 13.39
CA ASN A 263 8.36 -13.26 12.53
C ASN A 263 7.51 -13.45 11.28
N ASN A 264 6.20 -13.20 11.34
CA ASN A 264 5.35 -13.28 10.16
C ASN A 264 5.77 -12.24 9.12
N PHE A 265 6.00 -10.98 9.52
CA PHE A 265 6.48 -9.95 8.59
C PHE A 265 7.87 -10.24 8.05
N ARG A 266 8.75 -10.85 8.86
CA ARG A 266 10.08 -11.31 8.40
C ARG A 266 9.93 -12.35 7.28
N ASP A 267 9.10 -13.36 7.48
CA ASP A 267 8.88 -14.44 6.51
C ASP A 267 8.28 -13.92 5.20
N LEU A 268 7.27 -13.05 5.30
CA LEU A 268 6.62 -12.43 4.15
C LEU A 268 7.60 -11.53 3.35
N ASN A 269 8.37 -10.68 4.04
CA ASN A 269 9.38 -9.83 3.40
C ASN A 269 10.54 -10.64 2.80
N ASN A 270 10.99 -11.71 3.47
CA ASN A 270 12.03 -12.59 2.94
C ASN A 270 11.60 -13.26 1.63
N ALA A 271 10.32 -13.59 1.50
CA ALA A 271 9.77 -14.27 0.33
C ALA A 271 9.61 -13.36 -0.89
N GLY A 272 9.32 -12.07 -0.69
CA GLY A 272 9.16 -11.11 -1.79
C GLY A 272 9.61 -9.71 -1.41
N PRO A 273 10.92 -9.46 -1.20
CA PRO A 273 11.40 -8.18 -0.68
C PRO A 273 11.12 -6.98 -1.59
N ASP A 274 10.92 -7.19 -2.89
CA ASP A 274 10.63 -6.10 -3.84
C ASP A 274 9.15 -5.76 -3.96
N VAL A 275 8.27 -6.63 -3.44
CA VAL A 275 6.80 -6.48 -3.53
C VAL A 275 6.15 -6.41 -2.15
N CYS A 276 6.76 -6.96 -1.11
CA CYS A 276 6.23 -7.06 0.25
C CYS A 276 7.08 -6.25 1.23
N PHE A 277 6.78 -4.96 1.35
CA PHE A 277 7.69 -3.98 1.99
C PHE A 277 6.99 -3.03 2.97
N GLY A 278 5.79 -3.37 3.47
CA GLY A 278 5.16 -2.52 4.46
C GLY A 278 3.80 -2.98 4.97
N PHE A 279 3.23 -2.12 5.80
CA PHE A 279 1.88 -2.25 6.32
C PHE A 279 1.17 -0.89 6.38
N GLU A 280 -0.14 -0.94 6.61
CA GLU A 280 -0.99 0.21 6.90
C GLU A 280 -1.11 0.36 8.43
N GLY A 281 -0.09 0.95 9.05
CA GLY A 281 -0.09 1.23 10.49
C GLY A 281 -0.90 2.47 10.85
N ALA A 282 -1.33 3.22 9.85
CA ALA A 282 -2.33 4.27 9.93
C ALA A 282 -3.63 3.78 9.26
N PRO A 283 -4.48 3.00 9.96
CA PRO A 283 -5.64 2.35 9.37
C PRO A 283 -6.68 3.36 8.86
N GLY A 284 -7.58 2.92 7.99
CA GLY A 284 -8.78 3.68 7.59
C GLY A 284 -9.77 3.91 8.73
N HIS A 285 -11.07 4.02 8.43
CA HIS A 285 -12.13 4.10 9.47
C HIS A 285 -11.87 5.15 10.58
N GLN A 286 -11.27 6.29 10.25
CA GLN A 286 -10.81 7.27 11.25
C GLN A 286 -11.95 8.00 11.98
N VAL A 287 -13.19 7.90 11.48
CA VAL A 287 -14.41 8.45 12.12
C VAL A 287 -15.12 7.41 12.99
N ASN A 288 -14.78 6.13 12.85
CA ASN A 288 -15.38 5.04 13.62
C ASN A 288 -15.20 5.27 15.13
N SER A 289 -16.18 4.80 15.93
CA SER A 289 -16.11 4.86 17.40
C SER A 289 -14.88 4.14 17.95
N ASP A 290 -14.52 3.03 17.33
CA ASP A 290 -13.25 2.34 17.51
C ASP A 290 -12.33 2.80 16.37
N ARG A 291 -11.80 4.03 16.49
CA ARG A 291 -11.00 4.71 15.46
C ARG A 291 -9.98 3.76 14.84
N GLY A 292 -10.07 3.53 13.53
CA GLY A 292 -9.22 2.55 12.82
C GLY A 292 -9.80 1.15 12.70
N GLY A 293 -11.00 0.90 13.21
CA GLY A 293 -11.53 -0.45 13.43
C GLY A 293 -10.76 -1.24 14.50
N PHE A 294 -9.94 -0.56 15.31
CA PHE A 294 -9.11 -1.17 16.36
C PHE A 294 -9.81 -0.97 17.71
N ASP A 295 -10.47 -2.03 18.18
CA ASP A 295 -11.22 -2.02 19.44
C ASP A 295 -10.29 -1.78 20.64
N THR A 296 -10.70 -0.87 21.51
CA THR A 296 -10.00 -0.52 22.75
C THR A 296 -9.95 -1.66 23.78
N ALA A 297 -10.80 -2.67 23.65
CA ALA A 297 -10.83 -3.87 24.49
C ALA A 297 -9.88 -4.98 24.02
N GLU A 298 -9.34 -4.89 22.80
CA GLU A 298 -8.47 -5.91 22.21
C GLU A 298 -6.98 -5.70 22.56
N ALA A 299 -6.11 -6.62 22.11
CA ALA A 299 -4.73 -6.79 22.57
C ALA A 299 -3.85 -5.52 22.58
N PHE A 300 -4.17 -4.52 21.78
CA PHE A 300 -3.38 -3.30 21.61
C PHE A 300 -4.06 -2.00 22.06
N GLY A 301 -5.31 -2.07 22.56
CA GLY A 301 -5.98 -0.91 23.17
C GLY A 301 -6.38 0.21 22.21
N GLY A 302 -6.55 -0.08 20.92
CA GLY A 302 -7.00 0.86 19.89
C GLY A 302 -5.88 1.66 19.23
N THR A 303 -6.21 2.86 18.72
CA THR A 303 -5.24 3.75 18.06
C THR A 303 -4.66 4.81 18.99
N TYR A 304 -3.42 5.22 18.71
CA TYR A 304 -2.63 6.20 19.43
C TYR A 304 -2.39 7.41 18.54
N GLY A 305 -3.30 8.38 18.58
CA GLY A 305 -3.24 9.55 17.70
C GLY A 305 -3.64 9.27 16.24
N GLY A 306 -4.31 8.14 15.98
CA GLY A 306 -4.76 7.72 14.65
C GLY A 306 -3.94 6.58 14.05
N THR A 307 -2.78 6.25 14.63
CA THR A 307 -1.95 5.11 14.23
C THR A 307 -2.11 3.94 15.21
N GLY A 308 -1.91 2.72 14.73
CA GLY A 308 -1.85 1.50 15.53
C GLY A 308 -0.65 1.41 16.47
N PHE A 309 -0.66 0.45 17.39
CA PHE A 309 0.36 0.26 18.43
C PHE A 309 1.76 -0.10 17.86
N TYR A 310 1.83 -0.92 16.82
CA TYR A 310 3.08 -1.32 16.14
C TYR A 310 3.82 -0.11 15.56
N THR A 311 3.08 0.90 15.09
CA THR A 311 3.64 2.15 14.55
C THR A 311 3.93 3.17 15.65
N ALA A 312 3.00 3.33 16.61
CA ALA A 312 3.13 4.35 17.65
C ALA A 312 4.21 4.04 18.70
N THR A 313 4.63 2.78 18.81
CA THR A 313 5.58 2.34 19.84
C THR A 313 7.03 2.49 19.38
N VAL A 314 7.71 3.51 19.90
CA VAL A 314 9.17 3.68 19.71
C VAL A 314 9.92 2.51 20.37
N GLY A 315 10.79 1.86 19.60
CA GLY A 315 11.52 0.65 19.96
C GLY A 315 10.68 -0.62 19.90
N GLY A 316 9.47 -0.57 19.30
CA GLY A 316 8.57 -1.70 19.12
C GLY A 316 8.81 -2.48 17.82
N LEU A 317 7.76 -3.14 17.33
CA LEU A 317 7.82 -4.05 16.18
C LEU A 317 8.37 -3.38 14.92
N TRP A 318 7.89 -2.19 14.57
CA TRP A 318 8.35 -1.50 13.36
C TRP A 318 9.83 -1.12 13.43
N ASP A 319 10.24 -0.53 14.56
CA ASP A 319 11.63 -0.16 14.81
C ASP A 319 12.57 -1.38 14.82
N ALA A 320 12.10 -2.55 15.25
CA ALA A 320 12.85 -3.79 15.19
C ALA A 320 13.07 -4.26 13.74
N LEU A 321 12.03 -4.24 12.89
CA LEU A 321 12.17 -4.54 11.46
C LEU A 321 13.14 -3.57 10.76
N LEU A 322 13.08 -2.27 11.08
CA LEU A 322 14.04 -1.27 10.59
C LEU A 322 15.46 -1.53 11.13
N GLY A 323 15.59 -1.92 12.40
CA GLY A 323 16.86 -2.29 13.04
C GLY A 323 17.51 -3.55 12.43
N GLU A 324 16.72 -4.43 11.83
CA GLU A 324 17.21 -5.55 11.02
C GLU A 324 17.75 -5.12 9.66
N GLY A 325 17.58 -3.85 9.28
CA GLY A 325 17.94 -3.32 7.97
C GLY A 325 16.92 -3.68 6.89
N ARG A 326 15.69 -4.06 7.27
CA ARG A 326 14.61 -4.32 6.31
C ARG A 326 14.04 -3.00 5.81
N HIS A 327 13.83 -2.94 4.51
CA HIS A 327 13.04 -1.88 3.88
C HIS A 327 11.56 -2.16 4.14
N TRP A 328 11.12 -1.87 5.37
CA TRP A 328 9.76 -2.09 5.82
C TRP A 328 9.14 -0.77 6.26
N TYR A 329 8.16 -0.29 5.50
CA TYR A 329 7.62 1.06 5.62
C TYR A 329 6.18 1.06 6.12
N ASN A 330 5.78 2.21 6.67
CA ASN A 330 4.45 2.44 7.18
C ASN A 330 3.66 3.36 6.25
N PHE A 331 2.45 2.92 5.91
CA PHE A 331 1.53 3.61 5.01
C PHE A 331 0.19 3.90 5.70
N ALA A 332 -0.65 4.68 5.04
CA ALA A 332 -2.03 4.90 5.42
C ALA A 332 -2.95 4.55 4.25
N SER A 333 -4.19 4.20 4.60
CA SER A 333 -5.25 3.97 3.64
C SER A 333 -6.58 4.52 4.16
N SER A 334 -7.55 4.73 3.26
CA SER A 334 -8.88 5.21 3.63
C SER A 334 -9.78 4.12 4.20
N ASP A 335 -9.62 2.89 3.70
CA ASP A 335 -10.55 1.76 3.88
C ASP A 335 -12.01 2.17 3.69
N TYR A 336 -12.25 2.98 2.66
CA TYR A 336 -13.55 3.60 2.45
C TYR A 336 -14.61 2.55 2.06
N HIS A 337 -15.68 2.46 2.84
CA HIS A 337 -16.88 1.68 2.53
C HIS A 337 -18.11 2.56 2.36
N ARG A 338 -18.26 3.58 3.23
CA ARG A 338 -19.36 4.54 3.20
C ARG A 338 -19.01 5.79 4.00
N HIS A 339 -19.20 6.94 3.37
CA HIS A 339 -18.93 8.22 4.02
C HIS A 339 -19.77 8.45 5.28
N TYR A 340 -19.18 9.05 6.32
CA TYR A 340 -19.82 9.25 7.62
C TYR A 340 -21.09 10.11 7.55
N THR A 341 -21.13 11.12 6.68
CA THR A 341 -22.34 11.95 6.49
C THR A 341 -23.48 11.20 5.79
N ALA A 342 -23.18 10.07 5.16
CA ALA A 342 -24.16 9.19 4.57
C ALA A 342 -24.58 8.05 5.52
N GLY A 343 -24.11 8.03 6.78
CA GLY A 343 -24.41 6.96 7.75
C GLY A 343 -23.49 5.75 7.62
N GLY A 344 -22.26 5.95 7.16
CA GLY A 344 -21.14 5.05 7.42
C GLY A 344 -20.19 5.63 8.46
N ASP A 345 -18.93 5.21 8.47
CA ASP A 345 -17.92 5.59 9.47
C ASP A 345 -16.58 6.03 8.85
N ASP A 346 -16.61 6.43 7.56
CA ASP A 346 -15.40 6.69 6.77
C ASP A 346 -15.35 8.12 6.24
N PHE A 347 -14.12 8.61 6.03
CA PHE A 347 -13.85 9.72 5.13
C PHE A 347 -13.66 9.18 3.71
N PHE A 348 -13.93 10.00 2.69
CA PHE A 348 -13.63 9.63 1.31
C PHE A 348 -12.11 9.41 1.11
N PRO A 349 -11.69 8.59 0.13
CA PRO A 349 -10.29 8.48 -0.25
C PRO A 349 -9.70 9.86 -0.54
N GLY A 350 -8.59 10.19 0.14
CA GLY A 350 -7.92 11.48 0.03
C GLY A 350 -8.49 12.62 0.87
N GLU A 351 -9.68 12.50 1.46
CA GLU A 351 -10.31 13.57 2.23
C GLU A 351 -9.61 13.81 3.58
N TYR A 352 -9.23 12.74 4.27
CA TYR A 352 -8.53 12.83 5.56
C TYR A 352 -7.15 12.19 5.51
N GLN A 353 -7.03 11.02 4.89
CA GLN A 353 -5.77 10.29 4.75
C GLN A 353 -5.23 10.38 3.33
N LYS A 354 -3.91 10.62 3.21
CA LYS A 354 -3.17 10.54 1.95
C LYS A 354 -1.82 9.90 2.21
N THR A 355 -1.41 8.98 1.34
CA THR A 355 -0.02 8.54 1.22
C THR A 355 0.66 9.36 0.13
N TRP A 356 1.68 10.13 0.48
CA TRP A 356 2.52 10.87 -0.46
C TRP A 356 3.75 10.05 -0.81
N THR A 357 3.99 9.85 -2.10
CA THR A 357 5.10 9.04 -2.60
C THR A 357 5.87 9.80 -3.65
N ARG A 358 7.19 9.78 -3.54
CA ARG A 358 8.06 10.37 -4.56
C ARG A 358 8.35 9.37 -5.67
N ALA A 359 7.69 9.56 -6.81
CA ALA A 359 7.94 8.82 -8.03
C ALA A 359 8.97 9.54 -8.92
N VAL A 360 9.71 8.78 -9.72
CA VAL A 360 10.72 9.29 -10.64
C VAL A 360 10.36 8.84 -12.04
N ASP A 361 10.27 9.78 -12.97
CA ASP A 361 10.18 9.51 -14.42
C ASP A 361 11.55 8.97 -14.86
N ALA A 362 11.70 7.66 -14.74
CA ALA A 362 12.93 6.91 -14.96
C ALA A 362 13.18 6.73 -16.46
N ASN A 363 12.10 6.53 -17.24
CA ASN A 363 12.18 6.32 -18.68
C ASN A 363 12.31 7.65 -19.48
N ARG A 364 12.00 8.79 -18.84
CA ARG A 364 12.08 10.16 -19.38
C ARG A 364 11.08 10.44 -20.50
N ASP A 365 9.91 9.83 -20.44
CA ASP A 365 8.82 10.07 -21.40
C ASP A 365 7.95 11.29 -21.04
N GLY A 366 8.12 11.83 -19.83
CA GLY A 366 7.39 12.99 -19.34
C GLY A 366 6.09 12.66 -18.60
N ASP A 367 5.77 11.39 -18.39
CA ASP A 367 4.67 10.89 -17.57
C ASP A 367 5.23 10.03 -16.42
N ILE A 368 4.46 9.87 -15.34
CA ILE A 368 4.80 8.94 -14.25
C ILE A 368 3.90 7.73 -14.34
N SER A 369 4.45 6.58 -14.69
CA SER A 369 3.72 5.31 -14.78
C SER A 369 3.34 4.73 -13.41
N LEU A 370 2.41 3.78 -13.40
CA LEU A 370 2.09 2.98 -12.21
C LEU A 370 3.30 2.18 -11.69
N ALA A 371 4.17 1.71 -12.58
CA ALA A 371 5.38 1.00 -12.20
C ALA A 371 6.35 1.93 -11.45
N GLU A 372 6.50 3.19 -11.89
CA GLU A 372 7.34 4.18 -11.21
C GLU A 372 6.75 4.65 -9.86
N ILE A 373 5.42 4.63 -9.73
CA ILE A 373 4.75 4.83 -8.43
C ILE A 373 5.06 3.66 -7.49
N ALA A 374 4.94 2.42 -7.97
CA ALA A 374 5.26 1.21 -7.20
C ALA A 374 6.75 1.18 -6.77
N ASP A 375 7.68 1.60 -7.65
CA ASP A 375 9.09 1.79 -7.30
C ASP A 375 9.27 2.88 -6.21
N GLY A 376 8.52 3.98 -6.31
CA GLY A 376 8.50 5.03 -5.29
C GLY A 376 8.04 4.51 -3.93
N LEU A 377 6.99 3.69 -3.92
CA LEU A 377 6.47 3.02 -2.72
C LEU A 377 7.52 2.08 -2.11
N ARG A 378 8.10 1.19 -2.94
CA ARG A 378 9.15 0.25 -2.54
C ARG A 378 10.41 0.95 -2.01
N SER A 379 10.72 2.14 -2.51
CA SER A 379 11.89 2.90 -2.07
C SER A 379 11.76 3.47 -0.66
N GLY A 380 10.55 3.49 -0.09
CA GLY A 380 10.28 4.15 1.19
C GLY A 380 10.40 5.67 1.17
N ASN A 381 10.56 6.29 -0.01
CA ASN A 381 10.48 7.74 -0.17
C ASN A 381 9.01 8.20 -0.18
N SER A 382 8.33 7.82 0.89
CA SER A 382 6.91 8.03 1.12
C SER A 382 6.65 8.51 2.54
N PHE A 383 5.59 9.28 2.72
CA PHE A 383 5.06 9.66 4.03
C PHE A 383 3.55 9.70 3.94
N HIS A 384 2.84 9.36 5.00
CA HIS A 384 1.39 9.55 5.05
C HIS A 384 1.04 10.75 5.91
N VAL A 385 -0.14 11.31 5.68
CA VAL A 385 -0.69 12.42 6.45
C VAL A 385 -2.14 12.15 6.81
N MET A 386 -2.55 12.68 7.96
CA MET A 386 -3.95 12.75 8.40
C MET A 386 -4.34 14.22 8.55
N GLY A 387 -5.50 14.60 8.03
CA GLY A 387 -6.04 15.96 8.11
C GLY A 387 -5.19 17.01 7.39
N ASP A 388 -4.40 16.59 6.39
CA ASP A 388 -3.46 17.42 5.64
C ASP A 388 -2.53 18.28 6.51
N LEU A 389 -2.01 17.72 7.62
CA LEU A 389 -1.08 18.42 8.51
C LEU A 389 0.10 19.04 7.75
N ILE A 390 0.63 18.29 6.77
CA ILE A 390 1.61 18.77 5.79
C ILE A 390 1.19 18.29 4.39
N ASN A 391 1.64 19.01 3.35
CA ASN A 391 1.42 18.65 1.95
C ASN A 391 2.74 18.56 1.15
N ALA A 392 3.87 18.72 1.81
CA ALA A 392 5.19 18.45 1.24
C ALA A 392 6.17 18.09 2.36
N LEU A 393 7.06 17.15 2.08
CA LEU A 393 8.16 16.76 2.95
C LEU A 393 9.43 16.55 2.12
N GLU A 394 10.54 17.11 2.56
CA GLU A 394 11.89 16.84 2.06
C GLU A 394 12.72 16.36 3.25
N PHE A 395 13.09 15.09 3.23
CA PHE A 395 14.05 14.50 4.17
C PHE A 395 15.31 14.10 3.41
N THR A 396 16.45 14.63 3.82
CA THR A 396 17.76 14.24 3.26
C THR A 396 18.80 14.03 4.35
N ALA A 397 19.56 12.96 4.22
CA ALA A 397 20.79 12.73 4.96
C ALA A 397 21.99 13.03 4.07
N ARG A 398 22.98 13.79 4.57
CA ARG A 398 24.18 14.15 3.80
C ARG A 398 25.45 14.06 4.63
N GLN A 399 26.50 13.49 4.06
CA GLN A 399 27.88 13.64 4.53
C GLN A 399 28.80 13.84 3.32
N ASN A 400 29.61 14.90 3.32
CA ASN A 400 30.40 15.30 2.15
C ASN A 400 29.51 15.50 0.90
N SER A 401 29.85 14.83 -0.21
CA SER A 401 29.07 14.78 -1.45
C SER A 401 28.04 13.65 -1.49
N LEU A 402 28.03 12.76 -0.48
CA LEU A 402 27.08 11.66 -0.41
C LEU A 402 25.76 12.17 0.16
N VAL A 403 24.66 11.88 -0.52
CA VAL A 403 23.30 12.28 -0.14
C VAL A 403 22.38 11.08 -0.32
N ALA A 404 21.55 10.84 0.68
CA ALA A 404 20.40 9.93 0.60
C ALA A 404 19.12 10.70 0.89
N ALA A 405 18.05 10.37 0.18
CA ALA A 405 16.70 10.82 0.50
C ALA A 405 16.06 9.87 1.52
N MET A 406 14.84 10.18 1.97
CA MET A 406 14.02 9.26 2.77
C MET A 406 13.96 7.86 2.14
N GLY A 407 14.05 6.83 2.97
CA GLY A 407 14.06 5.43 2.56
C GLY A 407 15.39 4.93 1.97
N GLY A 408 16.35 5.82 1.67
CA GLY A 408 17.63 5.44 1.06
C GLY A 408 18.78 5.22 2.05
N ASP A 409 19.77 4.44 1.62
CA ASP A 409 20.99 4.16 2.37
C ASP A 409 22.10 5.19 2.13
N LEU A 410 22.77 5.61 3.21
CA LEU A 410 23.94 6.46 3.15
C LEU A 410 25.15 5.77 3.81
N GLN A 411 26.03 5.22 2.99
CA GLN A 411 27.26 4.58 3.46
C GLN A 411 28.28 5.63 3.93
N LEU A 412 28.46 5.75 5.24
CA LEU A 412 29.37 6.72 5.84
C LEU A 412 30.79 6.17 5.94
N SER A 413 31.79 7.04 5.79
CA SER A 413 33.18 6.64 6.03
C SER A 413 33.41 6.35 7.52
N LYS A 414 34.23 5.34 7.84
CA LYS A 414 34.63 5.05 9.24
C LYS A 414 35.36 6.22 9.92
N HIS A 415 35.92 7.14 9.13
CA HIS A 415 36.61 8.32 9.61
C HIS A 415 35.61 9.44 9.96
N LYS A 416 35.20 9.48 11.23
CA LYS A 416 34.41 10.59 11.77
C LYS A 416 35.30 11.83 11.90
N SER A 417 35.27 12.70 10.90
CA SER A 417 35.88 14.04 10.98
C SER A 417 34.86 15.03 11.49
N ALA A 418 35.21 15.81 12.53
CA ALA A 418 34.37 16.92 12.99
C ALA A 418 34.17 18.01 11.91
N LYS A 419 35.00 18.00 10.85
CA LYS A 419 34.86 18.92 9.71
C LYS A 419 33.72 18.52 8.77
N ASP A 420 33.31 17.25 8.79
CA ASP A 420 32.36 16.67 7.84
C ASP A 420 31.24 15.88 8.57
N PRO A 421 30.38 16.57 9.35
CA PRO A 421 29.31 15.92 10.09
C PRO A 421 28.25 15.33 9.15
N LEU A 422 27.53 14.32 9.65
CA LEU A 422 26.25 13.91 9.06
C LEU A 422 25.24 15.03 9.31
N VAL A 423 24.62 15.54 8.24
CA VAL A 423 23.57 16.56 8.29
C VAL A 423 22.26 15.91 7.87
N ILE A 424 21.28 15.92 8.78
CA ILE A 424 19.90 15.59 8.49
C ILE A 424 19.16 16.91 8.23
N LYS A 425 18.47 17.00 7.10
CA LYS A 425 17.67 18.15 6.72
C LYS A 425 16.23 17.70 6.53
N ILE A 426 15.33 18.35 7.26
CA ILE A 426 13.89 18.12 7.22
C ILE A 426 13.27 19.46 6.83
N LYS A 427 12.55 19.51 5.72
CA LYS A 427 11.71 20.64 5.34
C LYS A 427 10.31 20.13 5.08
N PHE A 428 9.32 20.88 5.52
CA PHE A 428 7.93 20.56 5.30
C PHE A 428 7.15 21.82 4.93
N MET A 429 5.94 21.63 4.42
CA MET A 429 4.98 22.69 4.17
C MET A 429 3.61 22.22 4.63
N SER A 430 2.86 23.09 5.31
CA SER A 430 1.44 22.88 5.59
C SER A 430 0.60 23.61 4.56
N PRO A 431 -0.55 23.06 4.16
CA PRO A 431 -1.50 23.78 3.31
C PRO A 431 -2.08 24.99 4.07
N ALA A 432 -2.66 25.93 3.33
CA ALA A 432 -3.34 27.07 3.95
C ALA A 432 -4.58 26.62 4.76
N THR A 433 -5.30 25.64 4.23
CA THR A 433 -6.46 25.00 4.87
C THR A 433 -6.52 23.52 4.50
N ASN A 434 -6.98 22.67 5.43
CA ASN A 434 -7.34 21.28 5.13
C ASN A 434 -8.81 21.17 4.65
N HIS A 435 -9.26 19.94 4.38
CA HIS A 435 -10.64 19.67 3.92
C HIS A 435 -11.74 19.95 4.96
N ASN A 436 -11.39 20.05 6.24
CA ASN A 436 -12.31 20.51 7.30
C ASN A 436 -12.37 22.05 7.42
N GLY A 437 -11.53 22.78 6.66
CA GLY A 437 -11.43 24.24 6.71
C GLY A 437 -10.51 24.78 7.81
N ASP A 438 -9.80 23.91 8.53
CA ASP A 438 -8.81 24.31 9.54
C ASP A 438 -7.50 24.73 8.87
N THR A 439 -6.74 25.63 9.49
CA THR A 439 -5.35 25.90 9.10
C THR A 439 -4.41 25.00 9.90
N PRO A 440 -3.81 23.96 9.30
CA PRO A 440 -2.97 23.03 10.04
C PRO A 440 -1.68 23.72 10.51
N VAL A 441 -1.28 23.43 11.75
CA VAL A 441 -0.04 23.95 12.35
C VAL A 441 0.75 22.79 12.90
N VAL A 442 1.94 22.57 12.35
CA VAL A 442 2.92 21.62 12.91
C VAL A 442 3.45 22.19 14.23
N ASP A 443 3.17 21.49 15.33
CA ASP A 443 3.63 21.85 16.68
C ASP A 443 5.12 21.53 16.85
N HIS A 444 5.51 20.28 16.57
CA HIS A 444 6.88 19.79 16.71
C HIS A 444 7.21 18.70 15.68
N ILE A 445 8.49 18.35 15.61
CA ILE A 445 9.02 17.22 14.84
C ILE A 445 9.89 16.40 15.77
N ASP A 446 9.58 15.12 15.89
CA ASP A 446 10.44 14.14 16.54
C ASP A 446 11.28 13.40 15.50
N LEU A 447 12.58 13.29 15.77
CA LEU A 447 13.51 12.49 14.98
C LEU A 447 13.94 11.29 15.81
N ILE A 448 13.42 10.11 15.45
CA ILE A 448 13.76 8.83 16.08
C ILE A 448 14.98 8.24 15.37
N ALA A 449 15.93 7.71 16.14
CA ALA A 449 17.13 7.07 15.62
C ALA A 449 17.43 5.78 16.38
N GLY A 450 17.77 4.73 15.65
CA GLY A 450 18.15 3.42 16.16
C GLY A 450 19.45 2.90 15.55
N GLU A 451 19.93 1.77 16.04
CA GLU A 451 21.07 1.06 15.46
C GLU A 451 20.55 -0.01 14.49
N ILE A 452 21.16 -0.11 13.31
CA ILE A 452 20.94 -1.23 12.39
C ILE A 452 21.90 -2.35 12.79
N THR A 453 21.38 -3.44 13.32
CA THR A 453 22.14 -4.62 13.76
C THR A 453 22.21 -5.71 12.69
N GLY A 454 21.42 -5.58 11.63
CA GLY A 454 21.30 -6.53 10.53
C GLY A 454 20.26 -7.62 10.78
N PRO A 455 19.96 -8.45 9.76
CA PRO A 455 18.86 -9.40 9.81
C PRO A 455 19.02 -10.40 10.94
N VAL A 456 17.91 -10.65 11.64
CA VAL A 456 17.81 -11.68 12.66
C VAL A 456 17.08 -12.89 12.08
N SER A 457 17.37 -14.08 12.59
CA SER A 457 16.64 -15.29 12.23
C SER A 457 15.13 -15.08 12.44
N PRO A 458 14.25 -15.49 11.52
CA PRO A 458 12.80 -15.36 11.69
C PRO A 458 12.29 -15.99 13.00
N ASP A 459 12.86 -17.12 13.40
CA ASP A 459 12.55 -17.82 14.66
C ASP A 459 13.02 -17.09 15.94
N SER A 460 13.67 -15.93 15.82
CA SER A 460 14.15 -15.18 16.97
C SER A 460 13.00 -14.50 17.71
N PRO A 461 12.93 -14.63 19.05
CA PRO A 461 11.97 -13.89 19.87
C PRO A 461 12.34 -12.41 20.06
N ASP A 462 13.55 -12.02 19.67
CA ASP A 462 14.10 -10.67 19.78
C ASP A 462 13.63 -9.73 18.67
#